data_AF-A0A3C1RYX6-F1
#
_entry.id   AF-A0A3C1RYX6-F1
#
_cell.length_a   1.000
_cell.length_b   1.000
_cell.length_c   1.000
_cell.angle_alpha   90.00
_cell.angle_beta   90.00
_cell.angle_gamma   90.00
#
_symmetry.space_group_name_H-M   'P 1'
#
loop_
_entity.id
_entity.type
_entity.pdbx_description
1 polymer ?
#
loop_
_entity_poly.entity_id
_entity_poly.type
_entity_poly.pdbx_seq_one_letter_code
_entity_poly.pdbx_strand_id
1 'polypeptide(L)'
;MTEPYDDSNWRQEYKSYVSDKFKLKLLEDGPHSLAQAWMLGAMHSDWKKIKGYDKLDPKSNEGQNQSSMKEFFERYKDQGI
;
A
#
# COMPACT_ATOMS: atom_id res chain seq x y z
N MET A 1 6.31 -16.02 10.02
CA MET A 1 6.41 -15.73 8.59
C MET A 1 7.58 -14.79 8.42
N THR A 2 8.56 -15.15 7.59
CA THR A 2 9.67 -14.24 7.26
C THR A 2 9.17 -13.28 6.18
N GLU A 3 9.23 -11.98 6.43
CA GLU A 3 8.90 -10.99 5.41
C GLU A 3 9.85 -11.13 4.23
N PRO A 4 9.38 -10.93 2.99
CA PRO A 4 10.18 -11.17 1.78
C PRO A 4 11.25 -10.08 1.58
N TYR A 5 11.18 -8.97 2.31
CA TYR A 5 12.19 -7.92 2.38
C TYR A 5 12.08 -7.19 3.74
N ASP A 6 13.15 -6.49 4.14
CA ASP A 6 13.17 -5.64 5.33
C ASP A 6 12.89 -4.19 4.93
N ASP A 7 11.83 -3.61 5.51
CA ASP A 7 11.48 -2.20 5.32
C ASP A 7 11.69 -1.34 6.57
N SER A 8 12.27 -1.87 7.65
CA SER A 8 12.39 -1.17 8.93
C SER A 8 13.04 0.22 8.84
N ASN A 9 13.94 0.43 7.86
CA ASN A 9 14.66 1.69 7.65
C ASN A 9 14.26 2.44 6.35
N TRP A 10 13.14 2.07 5.71
CA TRP A 10 12.75 2.62 4.41
C TRP A 10 12.66 4.16 4.39
N ARG A 11 12.20 4.76 5.50
CA ARG A 11 12.03 6.22 5.61
C ARG A 11 13.36 6.95 5.46
N GLN A 12 14.40 6.44 6.11
CA GLN A 12 15.73 7.06 6.09
C GLN A 12 16.37 6.92 4.71
N GLU A 13 16.21 5.77 4.07
CA GLU A 13 16.65 5.59 2.68
C GLU A 13 15.89 6.54 1.74
N TYR A 14 14.57 6.66 1.93
CA TYR A 14 13.71 7.45 1.05
C TYR A 14 14.01 8.95 1.08
N LYS A 15 14.54 9.48 2.20
CA LYS A 15 14.99 10.88 2.30
C LYS A 15 15.97 11.29 1.19
N SER A 16 16.83 10.37 0.74
CA SER A 16 17.81 10.66 -0.32
C SER A 16 17.15 10.94 -1.69
N TYR A 17 15.90 10.51 -1.89
CA TYR A 17 15.14 10.69 -3.13
C TYR A 17 14.16 11.87 -3.07
N VAL A 18 14.07 12.58 -1.94
CA VAL A 18 13.07 13.63 -1.71
C VAL A 18 13.77 14.94 -1.34
N SER A 19 13.45 16.01 -2.08
CA SER A 19 13.92 17.37 -1.79
C SER A 19 12.88 18.26 -1.11
N ASP A 20 11.62 17.83 -1.08
CA ASP A 20 10.52 18.60 -0.50
C ASP A 20 10.58 18.61 1.05
N LYS A 21 10.65 19.82 1.62
CA LYS A 21 10.79 20.02 3.08
C LYS A 21 9.62 19.44 3.87
N PHE A 22 8.39 19.50 3.35
CA PHE A 22 7.23 18.97 4.03
C PHE A 22 7.28 17.44 4.09
N LYS A 23 7.62 16.78 2.98
CA LYS A 23 7.81 15.32 2.94
C LYS A 23 8.97 14.86 3.83
N LEU A 24 10.09 15.60 3.84
CA LEU A 24 11.22 15.30 4.73
C LEU A 24 10.79 15.34 6.21
N LYS A 25 10.08 16.39 6.62
CA LYS A 25 9.52 16.49 7.98
C LYS A 25 8.54 15.35 8.28
N LEU A 26 7.68 14.99 7.32
CA LEU A 26 6.72 13.90 7.47
C LEU A 26 7.41 12.53 7.62
N LEU A 27 8.57 12.32 6.98
CA LEU A 27 9.37 11.10 7.14
C LEU A 27 10.04 11.01 8.53
N GLU A 28 10.40 12.16 9.11
CA GLU A 28 11.06 12.27 10.43
C GLU A 28 10.07 12.19 11.59
N ASP A 29 9.08 13.07 11.58
CA ASP A 29 8.15 13.25 12.71
C ASP A 29 6.97 12.26 12.63
N GLY A 30 6.63 11.78 11.43
CA GLY A 30 5.44 10.96 11.18
C GLY A 30 4.15 11.78 10.96
N PRO A 31 3.03 11.09 10.65
CA PRO A 31 1.78 11.75 10.31
C PRO A 31 0.94 12.08 11.56
N HIS A 32 0.38 13.28 11.61
CA HIS A 32 -0.55 13.73 12.67
C HIS A 32 -2.00 13.85 12.20
N SER A 33 -2.26 13.55 10.92
CA SER A 33 -3.60 13.53 10.35
C SER A 33 -3.77 12.38 9.37
N LEU A 34 -5.02 12.01 9.08
CA LEU A 34 -5.33 10.98 8.09
C LEU A 34 -4.73 11.31 6.72
N ALA A 35 -4.87 12.55 6.25
CA ALA A 35 -4.30 12.98 4.97
C ALA A 35 -2.77 12.81 4.92
N GLN A 36 -2.08 13.10 6.02
CA GLN A 36 -0.63 12.86 6.13
C GLN A 36 -0.30 11.36 6.17
N ALA A 37 -1.13 10.54 6.82
CA ALA A 37 -0.94 9.09 6.83
C ALA A 37 -1.06 8.49 5.42
N TRP A 38 -2.04 8.94 4.63
CA TRP A 38 -2.16 8.58 3.22
C TRP A 38 -0.93 8.99 2.40
N MET A 39 -0.44 10.22 2.59
CA MET A 39 0.76 10.71 1.93
C MET A 39 1.98 9.84 2.29
N LEU A 40 2.14 9.48 3.56
CA LEU A 40 3.23 8.62 4.01
C LEU A 40 3.14 7.20 3.41
N GLY A 41 1.93 6.63 3.31
CA GLY A 41 1.71 5.36 2.62
C GLY A 41 2.05 5.41 1.13
N ALA A 42 1.72 6.52 0.46
CA ALA A 42 2.12 6.74 -0.93
C ALA A 42 3.64 6.81 -1.09
N MET A 43 4.33 7.53 -0.19
CA MET A 43 5.79 7.60 -0.17
C MET A 43 6.45 6.23 0.06
N HIS A 44 5.88 5.40 0.94
CA HIS A 44 6.35 4.02 1.12
C HIS A 44 6.19 3.19 -0.16
N SER A 45 5.04 3.34 -0.83
CA SER A 45 4.77 2.63 -2.08
C SER A 45 5.74 3.03 -3.19
N ASP A 46 6.09 4.31 -3.27
CA ASP A 46 7.09 4.80 -4.22
C ASP A 46 8.50 4.30 -3.89
N TRP A 47 8.89 4.25 -2.61
CA TRP A 47 10.14 3.61 -2.19
C TRP A 47 10.19 2.14 -2.62
N LYS A 48 9.12 1.36 -2.44
CA LYS A 48 9.05 -0.04 -2.88
C LYS A 48 9.31 -0.17 -4.39
N LYS A 49 8.78 0.75 -5.21
CA LYS A 49 9.06 0.76 -6.66
C LYS A 49 10.53 1.02 -6.97
N ILE A 50 11.14 1.99 -6.29
CA ILE A 50 12.58 2.31 -6.45
C ILE A 50 13.44 1.09 -6.10
N LYS A 51 13.08 0.35 -5.05
CA LYS A 51 13.80 -0.86 -4.62
C LYS A 51 13.43 -2.11 -5.41
N GLY A 52 12.39 -2.07 -6.24
CA GLY A 52 11.87 -3.21 -6.99
C GLY A 52 11.16 -4.26 -6.13
N TYR A 53 10.60 -3.83 -4.99
CA TYR A 53 9.79 -4.66 -4.07
C TYR A 53 8.30 -4.63 -4.40
N ASP A 54 7.85 -3.73 -5.27
CA ASP A 54 6.50 -3.69 -5.83
C ASP A 54 6.06 -5.03 -6.45
N LYS A 55 7.00 -5.80 -7.00
CA LYS A 55 6.75 -7.16 -7.52
C LYS A 55 6.34 -8.19 -6.44
N LEU A 56 6.60 -7.88 -5.17
CA LEU A 56 6.28 -8.71 -4.02
C LEU A 56 4.93 -8.32 -3.41
N ASP A 57 4.31 -7.23 -3.89
CA ASP A 57 2.98 -6.85 -3.45
C ASP A 57 1.99 -7.99 -3.71
N PRO A 58 1.02 -8.19 -2.81
CA PRO A 58 0.00 -9.22 -2.98
C PRO A 58 -0.65 -9.08 -4.36
N LYS A 59 -0.63 -10.17 -5.12
CA LYS A 59 -1.33 -10.23 -6.39
C LYS A 59 -2.84 -10.17 -6.13
N SER A 60 -3.58 -9.77 -7.16
CA SER A 60 -5.03 -9.91 -7.19
C SER A 60 -5.43 -11.32 -6.73
N ASN A 61 -6.47 -11.41 -5.91
CA ASN A 61 -6.95 -12.66 -5.30
C ASN A 61 -7.69 -13.57 -6.31
N GLU A 62 -7.15 -13.70 -7.52
CA GLU A 62 -7.71 -14.49 -8.60
C GLU A 62 -7.73 -15.98 -8.22
N GLY A 63 -8.87 -16.64 -8.43
CA GLY A 63 -9.02 -18.09 -8.19
C GLY A 63 -9.24 -18.49 -6.73
N GLN A 64 -9.22 -17.56 -5.76
CA GLN A 64 -9.89 -17.78 -4.49
C GLN A 64 -11.38 -17.53 -4.73
N ASN A 65 -12.27 -18.47 -4.34
CA ASN A 65 -13.73 -18.41 -4.55
C ASN A 65 -14.37 -17.17 -3.88
N GLN A 66 -14.06 -16.00 -4.40
CA GLN A 66 -14.43 -14.67 -3.96
C GLN A 66 -15.00 -13.96 -5.18
N SER A 67 -16.07 -13.22 -4.97
CA SER A 67 -16.70 -12.40 -5.98
C SER A 67 -16.81 -10.98 -5.44
N SER A 68 -16.90 -10.00 -6.33
CA SER A 68 -17.36 -8.67 -5.94
C SER A 68 -18.79 -8.76 -5.38
N MET A 69 -19.19 -7.76 -4.59
CA MET A 69 -20.56 -7.66 -4.08
C MET A 69 -21.59 -7.65 -5.22
N LYS A 70 -21.25 -7.02 -6.34
CA LYS A 70 -22.09 -6.96 -7.54
C LYS A 70 -22.30 -8.34 -8.14
N GLU A 71 -21.21 -9.06 -8.41
CA GLU A 71 -21.27 -10.42 -8.97
C GLU A 71 -21.98 -11.40 -8.04
N PHE A 72 -21.84 -11.22 -6.72
CA PHE A 72 -22.61 -11.97 -5.73
C PHE A 72 -24.11 -11.77 -5.94
N PHE A 73 -24.61 -10.52 -5.90
CA PHE A 73 -26.03 -10.26 -6.08
C PHE A 73 -26.56 -10.69 -7.46
N GLU A 74 -25.77 -10.53 -8.52
CA GLU A 74 -26.16 -11.03 -9.85
C GLU A 74 -26.32 -12.55 -9.87
N ARG A 75 -25.42 -13.29 -9.21
CA ARG A 75 -25.48 -14.75 -9.11
C ARG A 75 -26.68 -15.26 -8.31
N TYR A 76 -27.13 -14.49 -7.32
CA TYR A 76 -28.21 -14.88 -6.41
C TYR A 76 -29.56 -14.20 -6.70
N LYS A 77 -29.63 -13.38 -7.76
CA LYS A 77 -30.82 -12.60 -8.14
C LYS A 77 -32.12 -13.41 -8.21
N ASP A 78 -32.06 -14.64 -8.72
CA ASP A 78 -33.23 -15.52 -8.88
C ASP A 78 -33.50 -16.39 -7.63
N GLN A 79 -32.67 -16.29 -6.59
CA GLN A 79 -32.76 -17.07 -5.35
C GLN A 79 -33.42 -16.28 -4.20
N GLY A 80 -33.93 -15.08 -4.46
CA GLY A 80 -34.68 -14.28 -3.49
C GLY A 80 -33.82 -13.54 -2.45
N ILE A 81 -32.53 -13.38 -2.73
CA ILE A 81 -31.55 -12.55 -2.01
C ILE A 81 -30.92 -11.54 -2.95
#